data_AF-A0A2M7JGH6-F1
#
_entry.id   AF-A0A2M7JGH6-F1
#
_cell.length_a   1.000
_cell.length_b   1.000
_cell.length_c   1.000
_cell.angle_alpha   90.00
_cell.angle_beta   90.00
_cell.angle_gamma   90.00
#
_symmetry.space_group_name_H-M   'P 1'
#
loop_
_entity.id
_entity.type
_entity.pdbx_description
1 polymer ?
#
loop_
_entity_poly.entity_id
_entity_poly.type
_entity_poly.pdbx_seq_one_letter_code
_entity_poly.pdbx_strand_id
1 'polypeptide(L)' 'REAAYASFKNQQCQKCHRNILYISQKRGAMMAHRDVVYARVGYEKKCVDCHRDLVHNARDLYQFKEL' A
#
# COMPACT_ATOMS: atom_id res chain seq x y z
N ARG A 1 15.20 8.08 -2.90
CA ARG A 1 13.86 7.45 -2.80
C ARG A 1 13.34 7.43 -1.36
N GLU A 2 14.19 7.09 -0.38
CA GLU A 2 13.80 6.95 1.03
C GLU A 2 13.20 8.20 1.66
N ALA A 3 13.74 9.40 1.37
CA ALA A 3 13.16 10.66 1.83
C ALA A 3 11.73 10.89 1.31
N ALA A 4 11.44 10.46 0.07
CA ALA A 4 10.09 10.51 -0.48
C ALA A 4 9.17 9.47 0.18
N TYR A 5 9.70 8.28 0.53
CA TYR A 5 8.94 7.28 1.28
C TYR A 5 8.60 7.73 2.71
N ALA A 6 9.51 8.47 3.35
CA ALA A 6 9.29 9.01 4.68
C ALA A 6 8.13 10.02 4.71
N SER A 7 7.96 10.82 3.66
CA SER A 7 6.93 11.87 3.60
C SER A 7 5.52 11.36 3.24
N PHE A 8 5.40 10.13 2.73
CA PHE A 8 4.08 9.57 2.42
C PHE A 8 3.25 9.32 3.68
N LYS A 9 1.98 9.74 3.61
CA LYS A 9 0.96 9.49 4.63
C LYS A 9 -0.06 8.50 4.08
N ASN A 10 -0.41 7.48 4.87
CA ASN A 10 -1.37 6.44 4.46
C ASN A 10 -2.73 6.99 4.02
N GLN A 11 -3.14 8.15 4.55
CA GLN A 11 -4.36 8.86 4.14
C GLN A 11 -4.39 9.16 2.63
N GLN A 12 -3.24 9.47 2.00
CA GLN A 12 -3.20 9.72 0.56
C GLN A 12 -3.50 8.45 -0.24
N CYS A 13 -3.01 7.30 0.23
CA CYS A 13 -3.27 6.00 -0.37
C CYS A 13 -4.77 5.65 -0.23
N GLN A 14 -5.33 5.84 0.96
CA GLN A 14 -6.73 5.51 1.29
C GLN A 14 -7.77 6.36 0.54
N LYS A 15 -7.38 7.53 -0.02
CA LYS A 15 -8.28 8.33 -0.88
C LYS A 15 -8.79 7.55 -2.08
N CYS A 16 -7.92 6.75 -2.70
CA CYS A 16 -8.24 5.88 -3.84
C CYS A 16 -8.48 4.43 -3.40
N HIS A 17 -7.70 3.94 -2.44
CA HIS A 17 -7.78 2.58 -1.91
C HIS A 17 -8.74 2.47 -0.72
N ARG A 18 -10.03 2.78 -0.96
CA ARG A 18 -11.05 2.86 0.10
C ARG A 18 -11.47 1.51 0.66
N ASN A 19 -11.48 0.47 -0.18
CA ASN A 19 -12.00 -0.86 0.16
C ASN A 19 -10.89 -1.92 0.32
N ILE A 20 -9.71 -1.51 0.81
CA ILE A 20 -8.57 -2.42 1.04
C ILE A 20 -8.82 -3.49 2.10
N LEU A 21 -9.92 -3.37 2.85
CA LEU A 21 -10.39 -4.35 3.83
C LEU A 21 -11.41 -5.35 3.26
N TYR A 22 -11.75 -5.26 1.97
CA TYR A 22 -12.67 -6.16 1.29
C TYR A 22 -12.16 -6.62 -0.10
N ILE A 23 -10.96 -7.19 -0.16
CA ILE A 23 -10.40 -7.77 -1.41
C ILE A 23 -10.71 -9.27 -1.42
N SER A 24 -11.39 -9.73 -2.47
CA SER A 24 -11.74 -11.14 -2.64
C SER A 24 -10.49 -12.01 -2.81
N GLN A 25 -10.51 -13.23 -2.25
CA GLN A 25 -9.46 -14.24 -2.39
C GLN A 25 -8.04 -13.86 -1.92
N LYS A 26 -7.87 -12.76 -1.18
CA LYS A 26 -6.55 -12.29 -0.71
C LYS A 26 -6.49 -12.10 0.80
N ARG A 27 -6.94 -13.11 1.57
CA ARG A 27 -7.03 -13.07 3.04
C ARG A 27 -5.75 -12.57 3.74
N GLY A 28 -4.58 -13.01 3.29
CA GLY A 28 -3.29 -12.58 3.86
C GLY A 28 -3.05 -11.07 3.75
N ALA A 29 -3.34 -10.49 2.59
CA ALA A 29 -3.25 -9.04 2.37
C ALA A 29 -4.26 -8.28 3.26
N MET A 30 -5.45 -8.85 3.49
CA MET A 30 -6.46 -8.23 4.35
C MET A 30 -5.99 -8.07 5.79
N MET A 31 -5.28 -9.07 6.32
CA MET A 31 -4.73 -9.01 7.68
C MET A 31 -3.64 -7.94 7.76
N ALA A 32 -2.73 -7.90 6.78
CA ALA A 32 -1.70 -6.87 6.71
C ALA A 32 -2.29 -5.45 6.58
N HIS A 33 -3.34 -5.27 5.78
CA HIS A 33 -4.04 -3.99 5.68
C HIS A 33 -4.72 -3.59 6.99
N ARG A 34 -5.31 -4.54 7.73
CA ARG A 34 -5.86 -4.25 9.07
C ARG A 34 -4.78 -3.76 10.03
N ASP A 35 -3.59 -4.35 10.00
CA ASP A 35 -2.47 -3.92 10.84
C ASP A 35 -2.00 -2.49 10.52
N VAL A 36 -2.16 -2.04 9.28
CA VAL A 36 -1.82 -0.67 8.84
C VAL A 36 -2.94 0.32 9.19
N VAL A 37 -4.20 -0.06 8.99
CA VAL A 37 -5.38 0.81 9.21
C VAL A 37 -5.69 0.96 10.70
N TYR A 38 -5.58 -0.11 11.46
CA TYR A 38 -5.90 -0.17 12.89
C TYR A 38 -4.64 -0.38 13.74
N ALA A 39 -3.52 0.20 13.30
CA ALA A 39 -2.24 0.10 14.00
C ALA A 39 -2.38 0.60 15.45
N ARG A 40 -1.74 -0.13 16.39
CA ARG A 40 -1.57 0.37 17.76
C ARG A 40 -0.53 1.51 17.75
N VAL A 41 -0.71 2.48 18.64
CA VAL A 41 0.25 3.57 18.83
C VAL A 41 1.64 2.98 19.11
N GLY A 42 2.64 3.40 18.33
CA GLY A 42 4.02 2.88 18.38
C GLY A 42 4.33 1.70 17.44
N TYR A 43 3.32 1.11 16.78
CA TYR A 43 3.47 0.03 15.80
C TYR A 43 2.93 0.43 14.41
N GLU A 44 2.93 1.72 14.11
CA GLU A 44 2.44 2.27 12.86
C GLU A 44 3.29 1.80 11.69
N LYS A 45 2.62 1.26 10.67
CA LYS A 45 3.24 0.83 9.40
C LYS A 45 2.75 1.75 8.29
N LYS A 46 3.57 1.94 7.26
CA LYS A 46 3.20 2.72 6.07
C LYS A 46 2.87 1.80 4.91
N CYS A 47 1.96 2.24 4.04
CA CYS A 47 1.63 1.51 2.81
C CYS A 47 2.90 1.24 1.96
N VAL A 48 3.83 2.19 1.95
CA VAL A 48 5.07 2.13 1.17
C VAL A 48 6.13 1.17 1.72
N ASP A 49 5.96 0.66 2.95
CA ASP A 49 6.89 -0.31 3.53
C ASP A 49 6.87 -1.62 2.71
N CYS A 50 5.68 -2.01 2.25
CA CYS A 50 5.43 -3.14 1.36
C CYS A 50 5.26 -2.70 -0.11
N HIS A 51 4.52 -1.62 -0.37
CA HIS A 51 4.30 -1.11 -1.73
C HIS A 51 5.40 -0.15 -2.15
N ARG A 52 6.59 -0.68 -2.42
CA ARG A 52 7.75 0.10 -2.89
C ARG A 52 7.63 0.50 -4.37
N ASP A 53 6.83 -0.25 -5.11
CA ASP A 53 6.57 -0.07 -6.53
C ASP A 53 5.25 0.69 -6.71
N LEU A 54 5.34 2.02 -6.78
CA LEU A 54 4.19 2.92 -6.73
C LEU A 54 3.65 3.26 -8.12
N VAL A 55 2.46 3.84 -8.15
CA VAL A 55 1.89 4.48 -9.35
C VAL A 55 2.85 5.58 -9.81
N HIS A 56 3.16 5.67 -11.12
CA HIS A 56 4.22 6.48 -11.75
C HIS A 56 5.59 5.80 -12.01
N ASN A 57 5.60 4.51 -12.35
CA ASN A 57 6.74 3.94 -13.06
C ASN A 57 6.73 4.35 -14.56
N ALA A 58 7.90 4.57 -15.14
CA ALA A 58 8.05 4.79 -16.58
C ALA A 58 7.45 3.60 -17.34
N ARG A 59 6.38 3.87 -18.09
CA ARG A 59 5.38 2.88 -18.48
C ARG A 59 5.67 2.22 -19.84
N ASP A 60 6.94 1.96 -20.16
CA ASP A 60 7.34 1.28 -21.41
C ASP A 60 7.59 -0.23 -21.24
N LEU A 61 7.75 -0.74 -20.01
CA LEU A 61 8.22 -2.13 -19.77
C LEU A 61 7.31 -3.01 -18.90
N TYR A 62 6.20 -2.49 -18.36
CA TYR A 62 5.28 -3.27 -17.53
C TYR A 62 3.85 -3.16 -18.06
N GLN A 63 3.69 -3.45 -19.35
CA GLN A 63 2.47 -4.08 -19.83
C GLN A 63 2.54 -5.53 -19.30
N PHE A 64 1.58 -5.93 -18.47
CA PHE A 64 1.53 -7.26 -17.84
C PHE A 64 2.54 -7.50 -16.69
N LYS A 65 2.40 -6.77 -15.57
CA LYS A 65 2.69 -7.40 -14.27
C LYS A 65 1.46 -8.26 -13.93
N GLU A 66 1.49 -9.46 -14.49
CA GLU A 66 0.43 -10.44 -14.66
C GLU A 66 -0.19 -11.03 -13.37
N LEU A 67 -1.40 -11.58 -13.58
CA LEU A 67 -1.99 -12.82 -13.04
C LEU A 67 -2.40 -12.91 -11.55
#